data_AF-A0A7H1B712-F1
#
_entry.id   AF-A0A7H1B712-F1
#
_cell.length_a   1.000
_cell.length_b   1.000
_cell.length_c   1.000
_cell.angle_alpha   90.00
_cell.angle_beta   90.00
_cell.angle_gamma   90.00
#
_symmetry.space_group_name_H-M   'P 1'
#
loop_
_entity.id
_entity.type
_entity.pdbx_description
1 polymer ?
#
loop_
_entity_poly.entity_id
_entity_poly.type
_entity_poly.pdbx_seq_one_letter_code
_entity_poly.pdbx_strand_id
1 'polypeptide(L)'
;MTTVTTQNSPNSDPHSRRRHPLSAAPDAVPGRLPIPAQATPRGGHSGLTQFNALAQGHAEAALMRCCGSLAWAHRLAAHRPYPDLDALLAAADEAAYDLAPADIAQALAREEPARPPDAAGYSAAHTALAAAHAAYEARFGHPFVLFLDATAPGEALDHLLSALRDRMGKEPEEERALAAEELRRLARGRITRLVRNLPVTRTAAPDAICPDRCGNSPYVPV
;
A
#
# COMPACT_ATOMS: atom_id res chain seq x y z
N MET A 1 -50.84 51.65 5.23
CA MET A 1 -50.99 52.07 6.65
C MET A 1 -50.75 50.82 7.48
N THR A 2 -49.85 50.80 8.47
CA THR A 2 -49.26 51.91 9.24
C THR A 2 -47.75 51.72 9.43
N THR A 3 -47.00 52.82 9.60
CA THR A 3 -45.53 52.82 9.82
C THR A 3 -45.18 52.93 11.31
N VAL A 4 -44.14 52.23 11.76
CA VAL A 4 -43.43 52.56 13.01
C VAL A 4 -41.92 52.51 12.76
N THR A 5 -41.24 53.60 13.12
CA THR A 5 -39.79 53.78 13.04
C THR A 5 -39.18 53.67 14.43
N THR A 6 -38.03 53.03 14.57
CA THR A 6 -37.06 53.35 15.63
C THR A 6 -35.64 53.29 15.07
N GLN A 7 -34.85 54.32 15.35
CA GLN A 7 -33.44 54.46 14.99
C GLN A 7 -32.74 55.13 16.17
N ASN A 8 -31.61 54.60 16.65
CA ASN A 8 -30.62 55.45 17.30
C ASN A 8 -29.20 54.88 17.38
N SER A 9 -28.26 55.82 17.24
CA SER A 9 -26.80 55.80 17.50
C SER A 9 -26.43 57.28 17.73
N PRO A 10 -25.20 57.68 18.14
CA PRO A 10 -24.02 56.90 18.51
C PRO A 10 -23.53 57.28 19.93
N ASN A 11 -22.25 57.03 20.25
CA ASN A 11 -21.47 57.93 21.12
C ASN A 11 -19.99 57.95 20.69
N SER A 12 -19.21 58.96 21.11
CA SER A 12 -17.98 59.40 20.44
C SER A 12 -16.70 59.37 21.31
N ASP A 13 -15.54 59.24 20.63
CA ASP A 13 -14.17 59.48 21.13
C ASP A 13 -13.89 60.99 21.29
N PRO A 14 -12.95 61.44 22.16
CA PRO A 14 -11.76 62.13 21.60
C PRO A 14 -10.42 62.09 22.40
N HIS A 15 -9.36 61.58 21.75
CA HIS A 15 -8.04 62.21 21.49
C HIS A 15 -7.21 63.03 22.54
N SER A 16 -5.87 62.80 22.50
CA SER A 16 -4.70 63.73 22.76
C SER A 16 -3.89 63.55 24.08
N ARG A 17 -2.55 63.75 24.15
CA ARG A 17 -1.46 63.98 23.16
C ARG A 17 -0.03 63.76 23.77
N ARG A 18 0.81 62.99 23.06
CA ARG A 18 2.30 63.08 22.84
C ARG A 18 3.29 63.53 23.95
N ARG A 19 4.42 62.80 24.06
CA ARG A 19 5.81 63.30 23.82
C ARG A 19 6.82 62.13 23.60
N HIS A 20 7.95 62.45 22.97
CA HIS A 20 9.11 61.60 22.57
C HIS A 20 10.41 62.29 23.08
N PRO A 21 11.66 61.77 22.95
CA PRO A 21 12.18 60.66 22.11
C PRO A 21 12.93 59.59 22.98
N LEU A 22 14.04 58.89 22.64
CA LEU A 22 15.04 58.89 21.55
C LEU A 22 15.84 57.54 21.53
N SER A 23 16.43 57.21 20.37
CA SER A 23 17.73 56.54 20.15
C SER A 23 17.79 55.09 19.60
N ALA A 24 18.64 54.95 18.57
CA ALA A 24 19.38 53.78 18.06
C ALA A 24 18.65 52.47 17.67
N ALA A 25 18.78 52.10 16.39
CA ALA A 25 18.80 50.71 15.91
C ALA A 25 20.23 50.14 15.97
N PRO A 26 20.43 48.83 15.72
CA PRO A 26 20.88 48.47 14.37
C PRO A 26 20.07 47.30 13.74
N ASP A 27 20.39 47.01 12.47
CA ASP A 27 19.61 46.12 11.60
C ASP A 27 19.57 44.64 12.04
N ALA A 28 18.37 44.06 11.98
CA ALA A 28 18.14 42.62 12.06
C ALA A 28 17.45 42.16 10.77
N VAL A 29 18.14 41.35 9.96
CA VAL A 29 17.64 40.87 8.65
C VAL A 29 16.43 39.95 8.86
N PRO A 30 15.24 40.27 8.31
CA PRO A 30 14.09 39.38 8.40
C PRO A 30 14.15 38.28 7.33
N GLY A 31 13.63 37.10 7.65
CA GLY A 31 13.10 36.19 6.64
C GLY A 31 13.96 34.98 6.25
N ARG A 32 14.25 34.09 7.20
CA ARG A 32 14.11 32.64 6.90
C ARG A 32 13.68 31.84 8.13
N LEU A 33 12.37 31.60 8.25
CA LEU A 33 11.89 30.49 9.08
C LEU A 33 12.47 29.19 8.51
N PRO A 34 13.02 28.28 9.34
CA PRO A 34 13.37 26.96 8.87
C PRO A 34 12.08 26.24 8.50
N ILE A 35 11.89 25.96 7.20
CA ILE A 35 10.85 25.03 6.76
C ILE A 35 11.12 23.71 7.49
N PRO A 36 10.14 23.14 8.22
CA PRO A 36 10.34 21.85 8.86
C PRO A 36 10.62 20.83 7.75
N ALA A 37 11.85 20.32 7.70
CA ALA A 37 12.28 19.38 6.68
C ALA A 37 11.41 18.12 6.81
N GLN A 38 10.45 17.97 5.90
CA GLN A 38 9.47 16.90 5.95
C GLN A 38 10.22 15.57 6.00
N ALA A 39 9.92 14.77 7.03
CA ALA A 39 10.54 13.47 7.22
C ALA A 39 10.06 12.52 6.13
N THR A 40 10.79 12.48 5.01
CA THR A 40 10.51 11.53 3.94
C THR A 40 10.51 10.11 4.48
N PRO A 41 9.56 9.25 4.08
CA PRO A 41 9.53 7.85 4.50
C PRO A 41 10.66 7.07 3.82
N ARG A 42 11.87 7.11 4.41
CA ARG A 42 13.13 6.55 3.87
C ARG A 42 13.18 5.01 3.79
N GLY A 43 12.04 4.35 3.62
CA GLY A 43 11.92 2.90 3.36
C GLY A 43 11.45 2.54 1.96
N GLY A 44 10.84 3.47 1.20
CA GLY A 44 10.29 3.16 -0.13
C GLY A 44 11.36 2.91 -1.20
N HIS A 45 12.23 3.91 -1.43
CA HIS A 45 13.23 3.86 -2.51
C HIS A 45 14.24 2.72 -2.36
N SER A 46 14.65 2.38 -1.15
CA SER A 46 15.65 1.34 -0.89
C SER A 46 15.12 -0.07 -1.18
N GLY A 47 13.86 -0.35 -0.81
CA GLY A 47 13.19 -1.60 -1.14
C GLY A 47 12.87 -1.74 -2.64
N LEU A 48 12.58 -0.63 -3.33
CA LEU A 48 12.38 -0.65 -4.79
C LEU A 48 13.70 -0.89 -5.54
N THR A 49 14.79 -0.26 -5.12
CA THR A 49 16.13 -0.55 -5.64
C THR A 49 16.48 -2.03 -5.46
N GLN A 50 16.12 -2.64 -4.32
CA GLN A 50 16.27 -4.08 -4.11
C GLN A 50 15.43 -4.90 -5.09
N PHE A 51 14.16 -4.54 -5.30
CA PHE A 51 13.27 -5.22 -6.26
C PHE A 51 13.80 -5.16 -7.70
N ASN A 52 14.29 -3.99 -8.13
CA ASN A 52 14.94 -3.81 -9.42
C ASN A 52 16.21 -4.67 -9.56
N ALA A 53 16.95 -4.89 -8.48
CA ALA A 53 18.18 -5.68 -8.45
C ALA A 53 17.99 -7.22 -8.31
N LEU A 54 16.76 -7.72 -8.08
CA LEU A 54 16.51 -9.16 -7.96
C LEU A 54 16.85 -9.90 -9.28
N ALA A 55 17.42 -11.10 -9.17
CA ALA A 55 17.47 -12.04 -10.29
C ALA A 55 16.04 -12.35 -10.79
N GLN A 56 15.88 -12.56 -12.10
CA GLN A 56 14.56 -12.62 -12.76
C GLN A 56 13.57 -13.56 -12.07
N GLY A 57 13.94 -14.84 -11.89
CA GLY A 57 13.08 -15.82 -11.21
C GLY A 57 12.77 -15.48 -9.74
N HIS A 58 13.60 -14.70 -9.05
CA HIS A 58 13.30 -14.21 -7.69
C HIS A 58 12.31 -13.05 -7.70
N ALA A 59 12.32 -12.19 -8.73
CA ALA A 59 11.29 -11.17 -8.92
C ALA A 59 9.95 -11.81 -9.30
N GLU A 60 9.95 -12.76 -10.24
CA GLU A 60 8.76 -13.53 -10.62
C GLU A 60 8.17 -14.31 -9.44
N ALA A 61 8.99 -15.03 -8.67
CA ALA A 61 8.54 -15.74 -7.47
C ALA A 61 8.09 -14.80 -6.34
N ALA A 62 8.47 -13.52 -6.35
CA ALA A 62 7.94 -12.50 -5.45
C ALA A 62 6.59 -11.96 -5.91
N LEU A 63 6.45 -11.69 -7.21
CA LEU A 63 5.22 -11.23 -7.86
C LEU A 63 4.12 -12.30 -7.87
N MET A 64 4.47 -13.58 -8.00
CA MET A 64 3.54 -14.72 -7.84
C MET A 64 2.90 -14.83 -6.45
N ARG A 65 3.42 -14.10 -5.44
CA ARG A 65 2.79 -13.94 -4.11
C ARG A 65 1.95 -12.65 -3.99
N CYS A 66 1.96 -11.81 -5.01
CA CYS A 66 1.12 -10.62 -5.13
C CYS A 66 -0.14 -10.93 -5.95
N CYS A 67 0.02 -11.61 -7.09
CA CYS A 67 -1.05 -12.10 -7.95
C CYS A 67 -0.68 -13.49 -8.51
N GLY A 68 -1.63 -14.42 -8.57
CA GLY A 68 -1.39 -15.80 -9.01
C GLY A 68 -1.22 -16.03 -10.53
N SER A 69 -1.15 -14.97 -11.34
CA SER A 69 -0.87 -15.08 -12.79
C SER A 69 0.63 -15.03 -13.08
N LEU A 70 1.12 -16.05 -13.79
CA LEU A 70 2.51 -16.12 -14.25
C LEU A 70 2.78 -15.12 -15.39
N ALA A 71 1.80 -14.86 -16.26
CA ALA A 71 1.92 -13.87 -17.33
C ALA A 71 2.13 -12.46 -16.76
N TRP A 72 1.35 -12.10 -15.72
CA TRP A 72 1.52 -10.86 -14.98
C TRP A 72 2.89 -10.76 -14.29
N ALA A 73 3.29 -11.81 -13.57
CA ALA A 73 4.56 -11.85 -12.84
C ALA A 73 5.78 -11.75 -13.76
N HIS A 74 5.78 -12.48 -14.88
CA HIS A 74 6.82 -12.41 -15.90
C HIS A 74 6.89 -11.01 -16.54
N ARG A 75 5.74 -10.42 -16.92
CA ARG A 75 5.68 -9.07 -17.51
C ARG A 75 6.28 -8.03 -16.57
N LEU A 76 5.90 -8.00 -15.30
CA LEU A 76 6.44 -7.04 -14.33
C LEU A 76 7.93 -7.27 -14.03
N ALA A 77 8.36 -8.52 -13.94
CA ALA A 77 9.78 -8.82 -13.72
C ALA A 77 10.65 -8.41 -14.93
N ALA A 78 10.15 -8.59 -16.17
CA ALA A 78 10.88 -8.26 -17.40
C ALA A 78 10.98 -6.75 -17.69
N HIS A 79 10.06 -5.91 -17.18
CA HIS A 79 10.05 -4.46 -17.42
C HIS A 79 10.82 -3.63 -16.36
N ARG A 80 11.58 -4.28 -15.47
CA ARG A 80 12.49 -3.60 -14.53
C ARG A 80 13.69 -3.00 -15.28
N PRO A 81 14.27 -1.87 -14.82
CA PRO A 81 14.01 -1.20 -13.55
C PRO A 81 12.87 -0.17 -13.59
N TYR A 82 12.09 -0.10 -12.52
CA TYR A 82 11.10 0.96 -12.29
C TYR A 82 11.74 2.16 -11.55
N PRO A 83 11.44 3.42 -11.93
CA PRO A 83 12.05 4.61 -11.33
C PRO A 83 11.55 4.88 -9.90
N ASP A 84 10.26 4.61 -9.64
CA ASP A 84 9.59 4.84 -8.37
C ASP A 84 8.46 3.81 -8.17
N LEU A 85 7.80 3.86 -7.01
CA LEU A 85 6.75 2.90 -6.66
C LEU A 85 5.48 3.12 -7.50
N ASP A 86 5.14 4.36 -7.85
CA ASP A 86 3.91 4.65 -8.58
C ASP A 86 4.00 4.16 -10.03
N ALA A 87 5.19 4.24 -10.66
CA ALA A 87 5.48 3.62 -11.95
C ALA A 87 5.37 2.08 -11.91
N LEU A 88 5.83 1.43 -10.83
CA LEU A 88 5.65 -0.01 -10.63
C LEU A 88 4.17 -0.39 -10.42
N LEU A 89 3.41 0.41 -9.65
CA LEU A 89 1.99 0.15 -9.41
C LEU A 89 1.13 0.44 -10.65
N ALA A 90 1.47 1.45 -11.44
CA ALA A 90 0.85 1.68 -12.75
C ALA A 90 1.11 0.50 -13.70
N ALA A 91 2.36 0.05 -13.83
CA ALA A 91 2.67 -1.14 -14.63
C ALA A 91 1.98 -2.42 -14.12
N ALA A 92 1.73 -2.52 -12.82
CA ALA A 92 0.95 -3.61 -12.20
C ALA A 92 -0.53 -3.56 -12.56
N ASP A 93 -1.11 -2.36 -12.61
CA ASP A 93 -2.51 -2.13 -12.99
C ASP A 93 -2.71 -2.37 -14.50
N GLU A 94 -1.87 -1.81 -15.36
CA GLU A 94 -1.88 -2.05 -16.82
C GLU A 94 -1.73 -3.54 -17.16
N ALA A 95 -0.76 -4.21 -16.53
CA ALA A 95 -0.56 -5.66 -16.72
C ALA A 95 -1.71 -6.51 -16.19
N ALA A 96 -2.55 -5.99 -15.29
CA ALA A 96 -3.74 -6.67 -14.79
C ALA A 96 -4.95 -6.47 -15.71
N TYR A 97 -5.11 -5.30 -16.33
CA TYR A 97 -6.14 -5.05 -17.35
C TYR A 97 -5.91 -5.88 -18.63
N ASP A 98 -4.65 -6.09 -19.01
CA ASP A 98 -4.27 -6.90 -20.18
C ASP A 98 -4.36 -8.44 -19.93
N LEU A 99 -4.83 -8.91 -18.77
CA LEU A 99 -4.93 -10.34 -18.50
C LEU A 99 -6.08 -11.00 -19.27
N ALA A 100 -5.80 -12.15 -19.87
CA ALA A 100 -6.83 -13.01 -20.42
C ALA A 100 -7.74 -13.56 -19.29
N PRO A 101 -9.04 -13.85 -19.56
CA PRO A 101 -9.94 -14.42 -18.55
C PRO A 101 -9.41 -15.71 -17.89
N ALA A 102 -8.60 -16.49 -18.60
CA ALA A 102 -7.94 -17.69 -18.07
C ALA A 102 -6.83 -17.35 -17.03
N ASP A 103 -6.06 -16.29 -17.23
CA ASP A 103 -5.06 -15.81 -16.27
C ASP A 103 -5.72 -15.25 -15.00
N ILE A 104 -6.83 -14.53 -15.17
CA ILE A 104 -7.65 -14.02 -14.05
C ILE A 104 -8.20 -15.21 -13.26
N ALA A 105 -8.77 -16.23 -13.92
CA ALA A 105 -9.26 -17.43 -13.27
C ALA A 105 -8.14 -18.21 -12.55
N GLN A 106 -6.95 -18.35 -13.16
CA GLN A 106 -5.79 -18.98 -12.52
C GLN A 106 -5.33 -18.20 -11.29
N ALA A 107 -5.35 -16.87 -11.34
CA ALA A 107 -4.99 -16.03 -10.21
C ALA A 107 -6.01 -16.16 -9.06
N LEU A 108 -7.31 -16.03 -9.35
CA LEU A 108 -8.39 -16.19 -8.37
C LEU A 108 -8.38 -17.59 -7.72
N ALA A 109 -8.09 -18.65 -8.48
CA ALA A 109 -7.96 -20.02 -7.97
C ALA A 109 -6.73 -20.26 -7.06
N ARG A 110 -5.91 -19.23 -6.80
CA ARG A 110 -4.78 -19.23 -5.85
C ARG A 110 -5.01 -18.27 -4.67
N GLU A 111 -6.17 -17.64 -4.58
CA GLU A 111 -6.53 -16.72 -3.50
C GLU A 111 -7.24 -17.45 -2.36
N GLU A 112 -7.07 -16.95 -1.14
CA GLU A 112 -7.82 -17.41 0.04
C GLU A 112 -9.10 -16.56 0.20
N PRO A 113 -10.24 -17.15 0.62
CA PRO A 113 -11.48 -16.40 0.85
C PRO A 113 -11.29 -15.26 1.86
N ALA A 114 -11.75 -14.06 1.50
CA ALA A 114 -11.52 -12.84 2.27
C ALA A 114 -12.12 -12.94 3.69
N ARG A 115 -11.32 -12.56 4.70
CA ARG A 115 -11.62 -12.76 6.12
C ARG A 115 -11.29 -11.50 6.91
N PRO A 116 -12.12 -11.06 7.89
CA PRO A 116 -11.80 -9.90 8.70
C PRO A 116 -10.74 -10.29 9.77
N PRO A 117 -9.87 -9.36 10.18
CA PRO A 117 -8.73 -9.66 11.05
C PRO A 117 -9.15 -10.28 12.39
N ASP A 118 -10.17 -9.71 13.03
CA ASP A 118 -10.58 -10.03 14.41
C ASP A 118 -11.69 -11.09 14.50
N ALA A 119 -11.87 -11.92 13.46
CA ALA A 119 -12.93 -12.94 13.38
C ALA A 119 -12.98 -13.91 14.59
N ALA A 120 -11.88 -14.07 15.33
CA ALA A 120 -11.65 -15.08 16.37
C ALA A 120 -12.71 -15.15 17.49
N GLY A 121 -13.52 -14.11 17.72
CA GLY A 121 -14.44 -14.04 18.86
C GLY A 121 -15.66 -14.97 18.83
N TYR A 122 -16.15 -15.38 17.64
CA TYR A 122 -17.49 -15.99 17.53
C TYR A 122 -17.54 -17.25 16.66
N SER A 123 -17.63 -18.43 17.28
CA SER A 123 -17.70 -19.73 16.59
C SER A 123 -18.85 -19.83 15.58
N ALA A 124 -20.08 -19.47 15.97
CA ALA A 124 -21.23 -19.51 15.06
C ALA A 124 -21.10 -18.56 13.85
N ALA A 125 -20.44 -17.41 14.03
CA ALA A 125 -20.20 -16.46 12.94
C ALA A 125 -19.18 -17.00 11.92
N HIS A 126 -18.16 -17.76 12.38
CA HIS A 126 -17.26 -18.48 11.47
C HIS A 126 -18.02 -19.48 10.60
N THR A 127 -18.89 -20.30 11.19
CA THR A 127 -19.67 -21.30 10.44
C THR A 127 -20.59 -20.63 9.41
N ALA A 128 -21.25 -19.53 9.78
CA ALA A 128 -22.09 -18.76 8.86
C ALA A 128 -21.29 -18.13 7.70
N LEU A 129 -20.12 -17.54 7.99
CA LEU A 129 -19.25 -16.95 6.97
C LEU A 129 -18.65 -18.03 6.04
N ALA A 130 -18.21 -19.16 6.59
CA ALA A 130 -17.70 -20.28 5.80
C ALA A 130 -18.78 -20.87 4.88
N ALA A 131 -20.02 -21.02 5.35
CA ALA A 131 -21.14 -21.44 4.52
C ALA A 131 -21.46 -20.42 3.41
N ALA A 132 -21.32 -19.12 3.69
CA ALA A 132 -21.53 -18.06 2.70
C ALA A 132 -20.43 -18.03 1.63
N HIS A 133 -19.16 -18.27 1.99
CA HIS A 133 -18.08 -18.45 1.01
C HIS A 133 -18.29 -19.71 0.16
N ALA A 134 -18.67 -20.85 0.76
CA ALA A 134 -18.95 -22.07 0.01
C ALA A 134 -20.12 -21.90 -0.98
N ALA A 135 -21.16 -21.15 -0.60
CA ALA A 135 -22.28 -20.82 -1.48
C ALA A 135 -21.88 -19.88 -2.63
N TYR A 136 -20.93 -18.98 -2.40
CA TYR A 136 -20.35 -18.11 -3.43
C TYR A 136 -19.46 -18.90 -4.40
N GLU A 137 -18.53 -19.71 -3.87
CA GLU A 137 -17.65 -20.57 -4.67
C GLU A 137 -18.44 -21.54 -5.55
N ALA A 138 -19.52 -22.13 -5.01
CA ALA A 138 -20.42 -23.00 -5.77
C ALA A 138 -21.23 -22.27 -6.88
N ARG A 139 -21.39 -20.94 -6.80
CA ARG A 139 -22.08 -20.12 -7.81
C ARG A 139 -21.14 -19.58 -8.89
N PHE A 140 -19.95 -19.12 -8.51
CA PHE A 140 -19.04 -18.39 -9.40
C PHE A 140 -17.76 -19.14 -9.78
N GLY A 141 -17.47 -20.27 -9.12
CA GLY A 141 -16.34 -21.15 -9.46
C GLY A 141 -14.97 -20.67 -8.96
N HIS A 142 -14.91 -19.67 -8.09
CA HIS A 142 -13.68 -19.18 -7.48
C HIS A 142 -13.90 -18.61 -6.07
N PRO A 143 -12.85 -18.47 -5.24
CA PRO A 143 -12.90 -17.86 -3.91
C PRO A 143 -13.45 -16.43 -3.91
N PHE A 144 -14.07 -16.02 -2.79
CA PHE A 144 -14.52 -14.64 -2.59
C PHE A 144 -13.33 -13.72 -2.24
N VAL A 145 -12.90 -12.93 -3.22
CA VAL A 145 -11.79 -11.96 -3.06
C VAL A 145 -12.31 -10.56 -2.75
N LEU A 146 -11.71 -9.87 -1.79
CA LEU A 146 -12.04 -8.49 -1.40
C LEU A 146 -10.83 -7.79 -0.76
N PHE A 147 -10.55 -6.55 -1.18
CA PHE A 147 -9.48 -5.70 -0.68
C PHE A 147 -9.90 -4.93 0.58
N LEU A 148 -9.58 -5.48 1.75
CA LEU A 148 -9.89 -4.87 3.05
C LEU A 148 -8.78 -3.97 3.63
N ASP A 149 -7.63 -3.84 2.96
CA ASP A 149 -6.47 -3.07 3.47
C ASP A 149 -6.74 -1.56 3.69
N ALA A 150 -7.79 -1.02 3.06
CA ALA A 150 -8.22 0.36 3.19
C ALA A 150 -9.46 0.53 4.09
N THR A 151 -10.01 -0.56 4.65
CA THR A 151 -11.17 -0.56 5.53
C THR A 151 -10.73 -0.50 7.00
N ALA A 152 -11.45 0.22 7.86
CA ALA A 152 -11.14 0.19 9.29
C ALA A 152 -11.39 -1.23 9.86
N PRO A 153 -10.57 -1.76 10.79
CA PRO A 153 -10.73 -3.13 11.30
C PRO A 153 -12.12 -3.44 11.86
N GLY A 154 -12.75 -2.47 12.55
CA GLY A 154 -14.12 -2.59 13.06
C GLY A 154 -15.22 -2.55 12.00
N GLU A 155 -14.94 -2.01 10.81
CA GLU A 155 -15.86 -1.96 9.66
C GLU A 155 -15.64 -3.15 8.70
N ALA A 156 -14.49 -3.83 8.77
CA ALA A 156 -14.07 -4.84 7.81
C ALA A 156 -15.03 -6.05 7.72
N LEU A 157 -15.67 -6.44 8.84
CA LEU A 157 -16.69 -7.50 8.83
C LEU A 157 -17.98 -7.05 8.13
N ASP A 158 -18.46 -5.84 8.40
CA ASP A 158 -19.69 -5.33 7.78
C ASP A 158 -19.48 -5.03 6.29
N HIS A 159 -18.31 -4.52 5.91
CA HIS A 159 -17.92 -4.36 4.51
C HIS A 159 -17.89 -5.72 3.79
N LEU A 160 -17.23 -6.73 4.38
CA LEU A 160 -17.17 -8.09 3.84
C LEU A 160 -18.57 -8.69 3.64
N LEU A 161 -19.41 -8.63 4.67
CA LEU A 161 -20.78 -9.17 4.61
C LEU A 161 -21.68 -8.39 3.64
N SER A 162 -21.50 -7.07 3.52
CA SER A 162 -22.24 -6.24 2.56
C SER A 162 -21.84 -6.58 1.12
N ALA A 163 -20.54 -6.59 0.83
CA ALA A 163 -20.00 -6.92 -0.48
C ALA A 163 -20.38 -8.33 -0.92
N LEU A 164 -20.31 -9.32 -0.02
CA LEU A 164 -20.71 -10.71 -0.31
C LEU A 164 -22.21 -10.83 -0.64
N ARG A 165 -23.09 -10.06 0.04
CA ARG A 165 -24.53 -10.05 -0.23
C ARG A 165 -24.88 -9.41 -1.58
N ASP A 166 -24.26 -8.28 -1.93
CA ASP A 166 -24.48 -7.63 -3.23
C ASP A 166 -23.94 -8.49 -4.39
N ARG A 167 -22.74 -9.05 -4.21
CA ARG A 167 -22.06 -9.87 -5.23
C ARG A 167 -22.76 -11.21 -5.50
N MET A 168 -23.36 -11.83 -4.47
CA MET A 168 -24.26 -12.98 -4.65
C MET A 168 -25.52 -12.68 -5.49
N GLY A 169 -25.86 -11.40 -5.72
CA GLY A 169 -26.95 -10.99 -6.61
C GLY A 169 -26.56 -10.79 -8.08
N LYS A 170 -25.26 -10.72 -8.41
CA LYS A 170 -24.78 -10.36 -9.76
C LYS A 170 -24.80 -11.51 -10.75
N GLU A 171 -24.84 -11.18 -12.04
CA GLU A 171 -24.59 -12.15 -13.09
C GLU A 171 -23.11 -12.61 -13.11
N PRO A 172 -22.79 -13.85 -13.50
CA PRO A 172 -21.41 -14.38 -13.43
C PRO A 172 -20.36 -13.62 -14.25
N GLU A 173 -20.77 -12.80 -15.23
CA GLU A 173 -19.86 -11.93 -16.00
C GLU A 173 -19.54 -10.64 -15.25
N GLU A 174 -20.56 -9.97 -14.70
CA GLU A 174 -20.39 -8.79 -13.85
C GLU A 174 -19.54 -9.12 -12.62
N GLU A 175 -19.80 -10.27 -11.99
CA GLU A 175 -19.07 -10.71 -10.82
C GLU A 175 -17.60 -11.03 -11.12
N ARG A 176 -17.30 -11.55 -12.32
CA ARG A 176 -15.91 -11.78 -12.74
C ARG A 176 -15.15 -10.47 -12.94
N ALA A 177 -15.82 -9.44 -13.47
CA ALA A 177 -15.23 -8.11 -13.58
C ALA A 177 -14.97 -7.47 -12.20
N LEU A 178 -15.89 -7.64 -11.24
CA LEU A 178 -15.69 -7.22 -9.84
C LEU A 178 -14.54 -7.99 -9.17
N ALA A 179 -14.47 -9.31 -9.36
CA ALA A 179 -13.39 -10.13 -8.81
C ALA A 179 -12.01 -9.78 -9.40
N ALA A 180 -11.93 -9.44 -10.70
CA ALA A 180 -10.70 -8.97 -11.33
C ALA A 180 -10.23 -7.62 -10.76
N GLU A 181 -11.14 -6.68 -10.52
CA GLU A 181 -10.85 -5.39 -9.89
C GLU A 181 -10.37 -5.56 -8.43
N GLU A 182 -10.99 -6.45 -7.65
CA GLU A 182 -10.56 -6.76 -6.29
C GLU A 182 -9.20 -7.48 -6.26
N LEU A 183 -8.94 -8.41 -7.20
CA LEU A 183 -7.63 -9.03 -7.40
C LEU A 183 -6.55 -7.98 -7.73
N ARG A 184 -6.85 -7.01 -8.60
CA ARG A 184 -5.95 -5.90 -8.94
C ARG A 184 -5.61 -5.07 -7.71
N ARG A 185 -6.61 -4.70 -6.89
CA ARG A 185 -6.41 -3.98 -5.61
C ARG A 185 -5.54 -4.77 -4.63
N LEU A 186 -5.83 -6.06 -4.45
CA LEU A 186 -5.04 -6.99 -3.65
C LEU A 186 -3.57 -7.04 -4.11
N ALA A 187 -3.34 -7.17 -5.42
CA ALA A 187 -2.00 -7.16 -6.00
C ALA A 187 -1.27 -5.83 -5.72
N ARG A 188 -1.94 -4.68 -5.89
CA ARG A 188 -1.40 -3.33 -5.61
C ARG A 188 -0.97 -3.18 -4.14
N GLY A 189 -1.82 -3.64 -3.20
CA GLY A 189 -1.51 -3.66 -1.77
C GLY A 189 -0.37 -4.62 -1.40
N ARG A 190 -0.31 -5.78 -2.06
CA ARG A 190 0.76 -6.78 -1.87
C ARG A 190 2.10 -6.32 -2.42
N ILE A 191 2.17 -5.67 -3.59
CA ILE A 191 3.40 -5.02 -4.09
C ILE A 191 3.86 -3.94 -3.10
N THR A 192 2.93 -3.11 -2.62
CA THR A 192 3.24 -2.03 -1.66
C THR A 192 3.83 -2.58 -0.35
N ARG A 193 3.40 -3.77 0.09
CA ARG A 193 4.03 -4.51 1.20
C ARG A 193 5.36 -5.16 0.81
N LEU A 194 5.44 -5.80 -0.36
CA LEU A 194 6.66 -6.46 -0.86
C LEU A 194 7.82 -5.47 -0.93
N VAL A 195 7.63 -4.32 -1.59
CA VAL A 195 8.64 -3.27 -1.72
C VAL A 195 9.07 -2.75 -0.35
N ARG A 196 8.10 -2.49 0.56
CA ARG A 196 8.38 -2.01 1.92
C ARG A 196 9.16 -3.02 2.78
N ASN A 197 8.93 -4.31 2.56
CA ASN A 197 9.47 -5.40 3.38
C ASN A 197 10.72 -6.06 2.76
N LEU A 198 11.10 -5.72 1.52
CA LEU A 198 12.34 -6.19 0.92
C LEU A 198 13.53 -5.64 1.71
N PRO A 199 14.40 -6.51 2.28
CA PRO A 199 15.50 -6.05 3.09
C PRO A 199 16.47 -5.27 2.21
N VAL A 200 16.85 -4.08 2.67
CA VAL A 200 17.93 -3.33 2.05
C VAL A 200 19.21 -4.12 2.28
N THR A 201 19.68 -4.88 1.29
CA THR A 201 21.04 -5.39 1.33
C THR A 201 21.96 -4.20 1.19
N ARG A 202 22.39 -3.63 2.33
CA ARG A 202 23.69 -2.97 2.41
C ARG A 202 24.67 -3.94 1.77
N THR A 203 25.18 -3.60 0.59
CA THR A 203 26.26 -4.33 -0.04
C THR A 203 27.37 -4.44 0.99
N ALA A 204 27.60 -5.66 1.50
CA ALA A 204 28.82 -5.93 2.22
C ALA A 204 29.94 -5.62 1.23
N ALA A 205 30.90 -4.80 1.64
CA ALA A 205 32.11 -4.65 0.84
C ALA A 205 32.70 -6.07 0.66
N PRO A 206 33.32 -6.38 -0.49
CA PRO A 206 34.07 -7.61 -0.62
C PRO A 206 35.24 -7.54 0.37
N ASP A 207 35.05 -8.12 1.56
CA ASP A 207 36.12 -8.25 2.55
C ASP A 207 37.30 -8.94 1.87
N ALA A 208 38.44 -8.26 1.91
CA ALA A 208 39.54 -8.59 1.02
C ALA A 208 40.02 -10.03 1.28
N ILE A 209 39.98 -10.85 0.23
CA ILE A 209 40.75 -12.10 0.20
C ILE A 209 42.23 -11.68 0.24
N CYS A 210 42.82 -11.70 1.42
CA CYS A 210 44.25 -11.57 1.65
C CYS A 210 44.86 -12.98 1.71
N PRO A 211 45.48 -13.48 0.62
CA PRO A 211 45.88 -14.87 0.52
C PRO A 211 47.30 -15.08 1.05
N ASP A 212 47.50 -14.97 2.37
CA ASP A 212 48.64 -15.62 3.01
C ASP A 212 48.39 -16.04 4.47
N ARG A 213 48.41 -17.35 4.68
CA ARG A 213 49.13 -17.97 5.81
C ARG A 213 49.44 -19.43 5.52
N CYS A 214 50.61 -19.68 4.94
CA CYS A 214 51.28 -20.97 5.10
C CYS A 214 51.49 -21.26 6.60
N GLY A 215 51.07 -22.43 7.10
CA GLY A 215 50.96 -22.62 8.56
C GLY A 215 50.63 -24.04 9.09
N ASN A 216 51.25 -25.07 8.53
CA ASN A 216 51.42 -26.43 9.10
C ASN A 216 50.22 -27.17 9.75
N SER A 217 49.77 -28.22 9.05
CA SER A 217 49.12 -29.42 9.61
C SER A 217 49.38 -30.60 8.64
N PRO A 218 49.44 -31.89 9.04
CA PRO A 218 49.13 -32.45 10.34
C PRO A 218 50.26 -33.28 11.00
N TYR A 219 49.97 -33.74 12.22
CA TYR A 219 50.68 -34.75 13.01
C TYR A 219 50.53 -36.18 12.43
N VAL A 220 51.59 -36.99 12.50
CA VAL A 220 51.55 -38.48 12.61
C VAL A 220 52.84 -38.98 13.29
N PRO A 221 52.87 -40.17 13.94
CA PRO A 221 53.81 -40.44 15.04
C PRO A 221 54.75 -41.64 14.86
N VAL A 222 55.78 -41.69 15.72
CA VAL A 222 56.27 -42.90 16.45
C VAL A 222 56.59 -42.47 17.88
#